data_AF-A0A847ZY29-F1
#
_entry.id   AF-A0A847ZY29-F1
#
_cell.length_a   1.000
_cell.length_b   1.000
_cell.length_c   1.000
_cell.angle_alpha   90.00
_cell.angle_beta   90.00
_cell.angle_gamma   90.00
#
_symmetry.space_group_name_H-M   'P 1'
#
loop_
_entity.id
_entity.type
_entity.pdbx_description
1 polymer ?
#
loop_
_entity_poly.entity_id
_entity_poly.type
_entity_poly.pdbx_seq_one_letter_code
_entity_poly.pdbx_strand_id
1 'polypeptide(L)'
;MPDVMLKEVSPLASVSAFIADVIRIAEEGGFTLTQVAGFGKAFEKDLAAVIGKLPAKVGVAQVNDFCTVMRVAPQQFWCVGTAALPELPEMCLATQLSSARCR
;
A
#
# COMPACT_ATOMS: atom_id res chain seq x y z
N MET A 1 -28.53 -20.59 6.10
CA MET A 1 -27.93 -19.65 7.06
C MET A 1 -27.89 -18.31 6.36
N PRO A 2 -28.44 -17.22 6.93
CA PRO A 2 -28.30 -15.92 6.29
C PRO A 2 -26.81 -15.55 6.27
N ASP A 3 -26.35 -15.11 5.11
CA ASP A 3 -25.01 -14.57 4.90
C ASP A 3 -24.84 -13.37 5.84
N VAL A 4 -24.08 -13.53 6.93
CA VAL A 4 -23.76 -12.40 7.80
C VAL A 4 -22.70 -11.59 7.07
N MET A 5 -23.14 -10.62 6.26
CA MET A 5 -22.22 -9.63 5.70
C MET A 5 -21.63 -8.81 6.84
N LEU A 6 -20.37 -9.07 7.17
CA LEU A 6 -19.60 -8.22 8.06
C LEU A 6 -19.42 -6.87 7.37
N LYS A 7 -20.05 -5.83 7.93
CA LYS A 7 -19.83 -4.47 7.46
C LYS A 7 -18.37 -4.11 7.72
N GLU A 8 -17.67 -3.73 6.67
CA GLU A 8 -16.31 -3.24 6.78
C GLU A 8 -16.32 -1.84 7.42
N VAL A 9 -15.50 -1.66 8.46
CA VAL A 9 -15.43 -0.42 9.23
C VAL A 9 -13.95 -0.04 9.41
N SER A 10 -13.64 1.24 9.24
CA SER A 10 -12.29 1.77 9.46
C SER A 10 -11.85 1.58 10.92
N PRO A 11 -10.53 1.42 11.18
CA PRO A 11 -9.99 1.40 12.54
C PRO A 11 -10.28 2.69 13.34
N LEU A 12 -10.42 3.83 12.68
CA LEU A 12 -10.71 5.13 13.29
C LEU A 12 -12.17 5.58 13.10
N ALA A 13 -13.07 4.71 12.63
CA ALA A 13 -14.46 5.07 12.35
C ALA A 13 -15.25 5.58 13.57
N SER A 14 -14.80 5.30 14.79
CA SER A 14 -15.42 5.76 16.03
C SER A 14 -14.84 7.07 16.55
N VAL A 15 -13.78 7.61 15.92
CA VAL A 15 -13.13 8.85 16.34
C VAL A 15 -13.27 9.93 15.27
N SER A 16 -13.31 11.19 15.72
CA SER A 16 -13.36 12.35 14.82
C SER A 16 -11.97 12.92 14.59
N ALA A 17 -11.82 13.69 13.50
CA ALA A 17 -10.60 14.44 13.24
C ALA A 17 -10.28 15.38 14.42
N PHE A 18 -9.00 15.46 14.78
CA PHE A 18 -8.49 16.45 15.71
C PHE A 18 -8.14 17.74 14.96
N ILE A 19 -8.63 18.88 15.45
CA ILE A 19 -8.43 20.20 14.83
C ILE A 19 -8.01 21.19 15.92
N ALA A 20 -6.85 21.81 15.75
CA ALA A 20 -6.35 22.93 16.54
C ALA A 20 -5.69 23.96 15.61
N ASP A 21 -5.50 25.21 16.05
CA ASP A 21 -5.15 26.41 15.25
C ASP A 21 -4.37 26.19 13.93
N VAL A 22 -3.28 25.40 13.96
CA VAL A 22 -2.43 25.13 12.78
C VAL A 22 -2.29 23.64 12.42
N ILE A 23 -2.95 22.75 13.16
CA ILE A 23 -2.81 21.28 12.99
C ILE A 23 -4.17 20.64 12.80
N ARG A 24 -4.28 19.88 11.71
CA ARG A 24 -5.39 18.96 11.45
C ARG A 24 -4.85 17.53 11.36
N ILE A 25 -5.38 16.64 12.18
CA ILE A 25 -5.12 15.19 12.12
C ILE A 25 -6.45 14.51 11.83
N ALA A 26 -6.54 13.86 10.67
CA ALA A 26 -7.72 13.13 10.24
C ALA A 26 -7.29 11.79 9.65
N GLU A 27 -8.21 10.83 9.64
CA GLU A 27 -8.05 9.64 8.82
C GLU A 27 -8.16 10.01 7.34
N GLU A 28 -7.27 9.46 6.53
CA GLU A 28 -7.40 9.42 5.08
C GLU A 28 -7.67 7.96 4.72
N GLY A 29 -8.70 7.73 3.91
CA GLY A 29 -9.15 6.40 3.53
C GLY A 29 -9.24 6.22 2.02
N GLY A 30 -9.85 5.11 1.60
CA GLY A 30 -10.13 4.88 0.16
C GLY A 30 -8.89 4.56 -0.69
N PHE A 31 -7.80 4.15 -0.05
CA PHE A 31 -6.62 3.62 -0.71
C PHE A 31 -6.34 2.18 -0.28
N THR A 32 -5.59 1.49 -1.11
CA THR A 32 -5.08 0.15 -0.85
C THR A 32 -3.60 0.24 -0.45
N LEU A 33 -3.20 -0.64 0.47
CA LEU A 33 -1.80 -0.84 0.83
C LEU A 33 -1.44 -2.29 0.53
N THR A 34 -0.54 -2.51 -0.42
CA THR A 34 0.02 -3.82 -0.71
C THR A 34 1.51 -3.82 -0.41
N GLN A 35 1.96 -4.77 0.41
CA GLN A 35 3.38 -5.06 0.54
C GLN A 35 3.80 -6.02 -0.56
N VAL A 36 4.87 -5.66 -1.27
CA VAL A 36 5.50 -6.50 -2.28
C VAL A 36 6.93 -6.81 -1.83
N ALA A 37 7.24 -8.09 -1.70
CA ALA A 37 8.59 -8.57 -1.46
C ALA A 37 8.98 -9.54 -2.57
N GLY A 38 10.26 -9.67 -2.86
CA GLY A 38 10.74 -10.65 -3.83
C GLY A 38 12.06 -11.24 -3.39
N PHE A 39 12.43 -12.37 -4.00
CA PHE A 39 13.70 -13.03 -3.75
C PHE A 39 14.56 -13.00 -5.03
N GLY A 40 15.85 -12.70 -4.86
CA GLY A 40 16.84 -12.78 -5.94
C GLY A 40 17.05 -11.48 -6.72
N LYS A 41 18.14 -11.39 -7.50
CA LYS A 41 18.57 -10.12 -8.11
C LYS A 41 17.66 -9.61 -9.24
N ALA A 42 16.81 -10.47 -9.82
CA ALA A 42 15.96 -10.13 -10.96
C ALA A 42 14.60 -9.53 -10.55
N PHE A 43 14.12 -9.76 -9.32
CA PHE A 43 12.74 -9.42 -8.95
C PHE A 43 12.43 -7.92 -9.11
N GLU A 44 13.38 -7.03 -8.76
CA GLU A 44 13.17 -5.58 -8.87
C GLU A 44 12.98 -5.15 -10.33
N LYS A 45 13.67 -5.81 -11.27
CA LYS A 45 13.52 -5.52 -12.70
C LYS A 45 12.13 -5.91 -13.19
N ASP A 46 11.67 -7.10 -12.82
CA ASP A 46 10.40 -7.64 -13.28
C ASP A 46 9.22 -6.90 -12.62
N LEU A 47 9.36 -6.54 -11.33
CA LEU A 47 8.43 -5.67 -10.64
C LEU A 47 8.36 -4.29 -11.30
N ALA A 48 9.52 -3.68 -11.61
CA ALA A 48 9.56 -2.35 -12.23
C ALA A 48 8.91 -2.31 -13.61
N ALA A 49 8.93 -3.42 -14.35
CA ALA A 49 8.24 -3.52 -15.64
C ALA A 49 6.71 -3.44 -15.52
N VAL A 50 6.16 -3.84 -14.37
CA VAL A 50 4.71 -3.86 -14.12
C VAL A 50 4.23 -2.58 -13.45
N ILE A 51 4.90 -2.15 -12.37
CA ILE A 51 4.42 -1.04 -11.53
C ILE A 51 5.17 0.27 -11.77
N GLY A 52 6.14 0.27 -12.68
CA GLY A 52 6.95 1.43 -13.03
C GLY A 52 8.22 1.56 -12.17
N LYS A 53 8.77 2.78 -12.11
CA LYS A 53 10.06 3.03 -11.46
C LYS A 53 10.03 2.68 -9.97
N LEU A 54 11.09 2.01 -9.49
CA LEU A 54 11.25 1.70 -8.07
C LEU A 54 12.18 2.71 -7.38
N PRO A 55 11.89 3.10 -6.12
CA PRO A 55 12.79 3.92 -5.34
C PRO A 55 14.09 3.16 -5.03
N ALA A 56 15.24 3.82 -5.18
CA ALA A 56 16.56 3.17 -5.06
C ALA A 56 17.05 2.95 -3.62
N LYS A 57 16.47 3.66 -2.64
CA LYS A 57 16.90 3.64 -1.23
C LYS A 57 15.71 3.45 -0.30
N VAL A 58 15.97 2.80 0.83
CA VAL A 58 14.98 2.68 1.92
C VAL A 58 14.59 4.07 2.42
N GLY A 59 13.32 4.28 2.72
CA GLY A 59 12.77 5.56 3.17
C GLY A 59 12.47 6.55 2.03
N VAL A 60 12.67 6.15 0.77
CA VAL A 60 12.32 6.96 -0.40
C VAL A 60 11.03 6.43 -1.03
N ALA A 61 10.17 7.35 -1.43
CA ALA A 61 8.96 7.09 -2.20
C ALA A 61 9.14 7.51 -3.67
N GLN A 62 8.48 6.80 -4.56
CA GLN A 62 8.39 7.09 -5.98
C GLN A 62 6.92 7.04 -6.39
N VAL A 63 6.41 8.15 -6.93
CA VAL A 63 5.06 8.20 -7.50
C VAL A 63 5.13 7.65 -8.92
N ASN A 64 4.27 6.68 -9.21
CA ASN A 64 4.00 6.16 -10.55
C ASN A 64 2.51 6.35 -10.87
N ASP A 65 2.08 6.02 -12.08
CA ASP A 65 0.71 6.27 -12.55
C ASP A 65 -0.37 5.57 -11.71
N PHE A 66 -0.07 4.38 -11.18
CA PHE A 66 -1.04 3.53 -10.46
C PHE A 66 -0.95 3.64 -8.94
N CYS A 67 0.24 3.92 -8.41
CA CYS A 67 0.49 3.93 -6.99
C CYS A 67 1.75 4.72 -6.64
N THR A 68 1.86 5.08 -5.36
CA THR A 68 3.10 5.50 -4.74
C THR A 68 3.82 4.27 -4.19
N VAL A 69 5.05 4.05 -4.64
CA VAL A 69 5.91 2.94 -4.21
C VAL A 69 6.91 3.45 -3.19
N MET A 70 6.98 2.83 -2.02
CA MET A 70 7.91 3.17 -0.94
C MET A 70 8.83 1.98 -0.69
N ARG A 71 10.16 2.17 -0.72
CA ARG A 71 11.09 1.09 -0.29
C ARG A 71 11.18 1.11 1.23
N VAL A 72 10.71 0.05 1.88
CA VAL A 72 10.69 -0.08 3.35
C VAL A 72 11.81 -0.98 3.87
N ALA A 73 12.33 -1.88 3.05
CA ALA A 73 13.53 -2.66 3.30
C ALA A 73 14.24 -2.96 1.97
N PRO A 74 15.48 -3.51 1.96
CA PRO A 74 16.23 -3.71 0.72
C PRO A 74 15.47 -4.45 -0.38
N GLN A 75 14.66 -5.46 -0.04
CA GLN A 75 13.86 -6.23 -1.00
C GLN A 75 12.35 -6.18 -0.68
N GLN A 76 11.89 -5.10 -0.04
CA GLN A 76 10.50 -4.93 0.36
C GLN A 76 9.98 -3.53 0.03
N PHE A 77 8.81 -3.49 -0.59
CA PHE A 77 8.14 -2.28 -1.02
C PHE A 77 6.72 -2.23 -0.48
N TRP A 78 6.26 -1.04 -0.16
CA TRP A 78 4.84 -0.75 0.02
C TRP A 78 4.35 -0.01 -1.20
N CYS A 79 3.24 -0.48 -1.76
CA CYS A 79 2.55 0.18 -2.85
C CYS A 79 1.22 0.71 -2.34
N VAL A 80 1.03 2.01 -2.44
CA VAL A 80 -0.12 2.74 -1.92
C VAL A 80 -0.86 3.40 -3.07
N GLY A 81 -2.12 3.05 -3.28
CA GLY A 81 -2.90 3.59 -4.41
C GLY A 81 -4.39 3.29 -4.30
N THR A 82 -5.22 4.03 -5.03
CA THR A 82 -6.69 3.89 -5.00
C THR A 82 -7.20 2.66 -5.73
N ALA A 83 -6.38 2.08 -6.61
CA ALA A 83 -6.67 0.84 -7.32
C ALA A 83 -5.82 -0.32 -6.79
N ALA A 84 -6.33 -1.55 -6.97
CA ALA A 84 -5.52 -2.74 -6.78
C ALA A 84 -4.32 -2.73 -7.74
N LEU A 85 -3.20 -3.29 -7.30
CA LEU A 85 -2.05 -3.45 -8.18
C LEU A 85 -2.38 -4.35 -9.38
N PRO A 86 -1.75 -4.12 -10.54
CA PRO A 86 -1.77 -5.07 -11.64
C PRO A 86 -1.24 -6.44 -11.21
N GLU A 87 -1.49 -7.46 -12.04
CA GLU A 87 -0.95 -8.81 -11.81
C GLU A 87 0.57 -8.77 -11.71
N LEU A 88 1.09 -9.25 -10.57
CA LEU A 88 2.51 -9.21 -10.27
C LEU A 88 3.22 -10.46 -10.80
N PRO A 89 4.52 -10.37 -11.15
CA PRO A 89 5.30 -11.54 -11.53
C PRO A 89 5.33 -12.60 -10.41
N GLU A 90 5.38 -13.89 -10.77
CA GLU A 90 5.33 -15.01 -9.79
C GLU A 90 6.40 -14.95 -8.69
N MET A 91 7.55 -14.33 -8.97
CA MET A 91 8.63 -14.15 -8.00
C MET A 91 8.36 -13.07 -6.94
N CYS A 92 7.27 -12.31 -7.10
CA CYS A 92 6.81 -11.30 -6.16
C CYS A 92 5.79 -11.91 -5.20
N LEU A 93 6.08 -11.84 -3.92
CA LEU A 93 5.14 -12.08 -2.85
C LEU A 93 4.38 -10.79 -2.54
N ALA A 94 3.10 -10.77 -2.91
CA ALA A 94 2.17 -9.71 -2.54
C ALA A 94 1.41 -10.06 -1.26
N THR A 95 1.36 -9.13 -0.32
CA THR A 95 0.53 -9.23 0.89
C THR A 95 -0.35 -7.99 0.97
N GLN A 96 -1.68 -8.18 0.95
CA GLN A 96 -2.64 -7.10 1.15
C GLN A 96 -2.63 -6.69 2.62
N LEU A 97 -2.36 -5.40 2.89
CA LEU A 97 -2.27 -4.84 4.24
C LEU A 97 -3.35 -3.78 4.51
N SER A 98 -4.27 -3.52 3.57
CA SER A 98 -5.31 -2.49 3.72
C SER A 98 -6.09 -2.65 5.03
N SER A 99 -6.62 -3.82 5.36
CA SER A 99 -7.32 -4.05 6.65
C SER A 99 -6.45 -3.94 7.91
N ALA A 100 -5.12 -4.00 7.80
CA ALA A 100 -4.22 -3.97 8.97
C ALA A 100 -3.73 -2.56 9.33
N ARG A 101 -3.83 -1.61 8.40
CA ARG A 101 -3.18 -0.29 8.52
C ARG A 101 -3.97 0.87 7.90
N CYS A 102 -4.81 0.60 6.89
CA CYS A 102 -5.31 1.63 5.99
C CYS A 102 -6.70 1.25 5.48
N ARG A 103 -7.75 1.81 6.07
CA ARG A 103 -9.08 1.79 5.44
C ARG A 103 -9.74 3.14 5.57
#